data_AF-A0A9K3NV54-F1
#
_entry.id   AF-A0A9K3NV54-F1
#
_cell.length_a   1.000
_cell.length_b   1.000
_cell.length_c   1.000
_cell.angle_alpha   90.00
_cell.angle_beta   90.00
_cell.angle_gamma   90.00
#
_symmetry.space_group_name_H-M   'P 1'
#
loop_
_entity.id
_entity.type
_entity.pdbx_description
1 polymer ?
#
loop_
_entity_poly.entity_id
_entity_poly.type
_entity_poly.pdbx_seq_one_letter_code
_entity_poly.pdbx_strand_id
1 'polypeptide(L)'
;MREWRSMHKEWAAFEASKKEASEEKAKVALLRAKLEADQAKFESEQKTEEWSVAGWKRKAESEAALLSEERKRWREICEKDNSEKMGLRNSINNLKAKIEKLKKEKTEAEAAHDEARSHRERSEQREVQTCATLALRNKEIEELTSLLSDQEQTKAELESAKKDLQLERVEKAKTSRRLAETKEQLENSETAQVTEESLVETLKGDMLWMKHHRIINVANSVLNSIDLDQTVANLMVTAHNDGYTQGYTECTQHVNDALKVDWDNNRSAIHGVDTEAAHAAAKTEYNNLRLPVMDLVVAALESDDFVAQLKEVFPDEVDDDEDLE
;
A
#
# COMPACT_ATOMS: atom_id res chain seq x y z
N MET A 1 -35.90 165.12 -38.23
CA MET A 1 -36.80 163.96 -38.50
C MET A 1 -36.06 162.64 -38.78
N ARG A 2 -34.86 162.64 -39.41
CA ARG A 2 -34.06 161.42 -39.63
C ARG A 2 -33.46 160.84 -38.34
N GLU A 3 -32.93 161.69 -37.46
CA GLU A 3 -32.27 161.29 -36.21
C GLU A 3 -33.22 160.58 -35.22
N TRP A 4 -34.45 161.10 -35.04
CA TRP A 4 -35.46 160.48 -34.18
C TRP A 4 -35.90 159.08 -34.64
N ARG A 5 -35.95 158.83 -35.95
CA ARG A 5 -36.25 157.50 -36.49
C ARG A 5 -35.07 156.53 -36.32
N SER A 6 -33.83 157.04 -36.32
CA SER A 6 -32.62 156.25 -36.02
C SER A 6 -32.64 155.75 -34.57
N MET A 7 -32.88 156.66 -33.63
CA MET A 7 -32.88 156.35 -32.19
C MET A 7 -33.95 155.32 -31.80
N HIS A 8 -35.15 155.38 -32.41
CA HIS A 8 -36.20 154.39 -32.15
C HIS A 8 -35.86 153.00 -32.74
N LYS A 9 -35.20 152.97 -33.90
CA LYS A 9 -34.72 151.72 -34.52
C LYS A 9 -33.57 151.10 -33.71
N GLU A 10 -32.68 151.93 -33.18
CA GLU A 10 -31.59 151.53 -32.29
C GLU A 10 -32.12 150.99 -30.95
N TRP A 11 -33.15 151.62 -30.37
CA TRP A 11 -33.78 151.15 -29.13
C TRP A 11 -34.53 149.82 -29.29
N ALA A 12 -35.25 149.64 -30.40
CA ALA A 12 -35.89 148.37 -30.73
C ALA A 12 -34.85 147.24 -30.98
N ALA A 13 -33.72 147.57 -31.62
CA ALA A 13 -32.62 146.64 -31.81
C ALA A 13 -31.95 146.26 -30.47
N PHE A 14 -31.82 147.21 -29.54
CA PHE A 14 -31.30 146.96 -28.19
C PHE A 14 -32.21 146.05 -27.37
N GLU A 15 -33.54 146.27 -27.36
CA GLU A 15 -34.48 145.39 -26.65
C GLU A 15 -34.54 143.99 -27.28
N ALA A 16 -34.45 143.88 -28.60
CA ALA A 16 -34.32 142.59 -29.29
C ALA A 16 -33.03 141.86 -28.87
N SER A 17 -31.89 142.55 -28.87
CA SER A 17 -30.61 142.01 -28.44
C SER A 17 -30.60 141.63 -26.96
N LYS A 18 -31.28 142.40 -26.10
CA LYS A 18 -31.44 142.07 -24.68
C LYS A 18 -32.29 140.82 -24.46
N LYS A 19 -33.38 140.65 -25.23
CA LYS A 19 -34.20 139.44 -25.21
C LYS A 19 -33.40 138.24 -25.70
N GLU A 20 -32.68 138.36 -26.82
CA GLU A 20 -31.80 137.33 -27.35
C GLU A 20 -30.72 136.94 -26.33
N ALA A 21 -30.05 137.91 -25.70
CA ALA A 21 -29.08 137.65 -24.64
C ALA A 21 -29.70 136.96 -23.42
N SER A 22 -30.96 137.24 -23.08
CA SER A 22 -31.68 136.54 -22.00
C SER A 22 -32.04 135.10 -22.37
N GLU A 23 -32.44 134.86 -23.62
CA GLU A 23 -32.73 133.53 -24.17
C GLU A 23 -31.45 132.70 -24.30
N GLU A 24 -30.35 133.31 -24.74
CA GLU A 24 -29.02 132.68 -24.76
C GLU A 24 -28.54 132.35 -23.36
N LYS A 25 -28.69 133.25 -22.39
CA LYS A 25 -28.38 132.95 -20.98
C LYS A 25 -29.21 131.78 -20.45
N ALA A 26 -30.50 131.72 -20.79
CA ALA A 26 -31.37 130.60 -20.43
C ALA A 26 -30.93 129.28 -21.11
N LYS A 27 -30.56 129.33 -22.40
CA LYS A 27 -30.01 128.17 -23.14
C LYS A 27 -28.68 127.70 -22.54
N VAL A 28 -27.77 128.63 -22.20
CA VAL A 28 -26.49 128.33 -21.56
C VAL A 28 -26.72 127.71 -20.18
N ALA A 29 -27.66 128.23 -19.38
CA ALA A 29 -28.01 127.65 -18.10
C ALA A 29 -28.57 126.22 -18.25
N LEU A 30 -29.44 125.99 -19.24
CA LEU A 30 -30.00 124.67 -19.53
C LEU A 30 -28.93 123.68 -20.02
N LEU A 31 -28.01 124.12 -20.88
CA LEU A 31 -26.89 123.29 -21.34
C LEU A 31 -25.92 122.96 -20.21
N ARG A 32 -25.65 123.91 -19.30
CA ARG A 32 -24.84 123.64 -18.10
C ARG A 32 -25.50 122.63 -17.18
N ALA A 33 -26.80 122.79 -16.88
CA ALA A 33 -27.54 121.84 -16.07
C ALA A 33 -27.57 120.43 -16.70
N LYS A 34 -27.71 120.35 -18.02
CA LYS A 34 -27.64 119.06 -18.73
C LYS A 34 -26.25 118.44 -18.67
N LEU A 35 -25.18 119.23 -18.86
CA LEU A 35 -23.81 118.76 -18.76
C LEU A 35 -23.50 118.23 -17.35
N GLU A 36 -23.93 118.94 -16.30
CA GLU A 36 -23.77 118.50 -14.91
C GLU A 36 -24.54 117.19 -14.64
N ALA A 37 -25.76 117.06 -15.17
CA ALA A 37 -26.54 115.82 -15.05
C ALA A 37 -25.90 114.64 -15.80
N ASP A 38 -25.42 114.86 -17.02
CA ASP A 38 -24.74 113.84 -17.82
C ASP A 38 -23.41 113.43 -17.17
N GLN A 39 -22.67 114.37 -16.59
CA GLN A 39 -21.45 114.09 -15.83
C GLN A 39 -21.75 113.23 -14.59
N ALA A 40 -22.76 113.60 -13.80
CA ALA A 40 -23.14 112.83 -12.61
C ALA A 40 -23.58 111.39 -12.97
N LYS A 41 -24.30 111.24 -14.10
CA LYS A 41 -24.70 109.92 -14.60
C LYS A 41 -23.48 109.09 -15.01
N PHE A 42 -22.55 109.66 -15.78
CA PHE A 42 -21.31 108.98 -16.19
C PHE A 42 -20.48 108.52 -14.98
N GLU A 43 -20.29 109.39 -13.99
CA GLU A 43 -19.56 109.03 -12.76
C GLU A 43 -20.26 107.91 -11.97
N SER A 44 -21.60 107.86 -11.99
CA SER A 44 -22.36 106.79 -11.34
C SER A 44 -22.21 105.45 -12.07
N GLU A 45 -22.31 105.45 -13.40
CA GLU A 45 -22.13 104.27 -14.24
C GLU A 45 -20.69 103.74 -14.13
N GLN A 46 -19.70 104.63 -14.18
CA GLN A 46 -18.29 104.29 -13.99
C GLN A 46 -18.06 103.58 -12.66
N LYS A 47 -18.61 104.09 -11.55
CA LYS A 47 -18.48 103.45 -10.23
C LYS A 47 -19.11 102.06 -10.21
N THR A 48 -20.26 101.88 -10.87
CA THR A 48 -20.89 100.56 -10.96
C THR A 48 -20.07 99.57 -11.79
N GLU A 49 -19.48 100.02 -12.90
CA GLU A 49 -18.58 99.22 -13.72
C GLU A 49 -17.32 98.82 -12.93
N GLU A 50 -16.65 99.78 -12.29
CA GLU A 50 -15.47 99.53 -11.46
C GLU A 50 -15.76 98.55 -10.32
N TRP A 51 -16.92 98.67 -9.66
CA TRP A 51 -17.35 97.71 -8.65
C TRP A 51 -17.62 96.32 -9.22
N SER A 52 -18.22 96.24 -10.40
CA SER A 52 -18.45 94.96 -11.08
C SER A 52 -17.13 94.28 -11.47
N VAL A 53 -16.18 95.04 -12.03
CA VAL A 53 -14.85 94.56 -12.42
C VAL A 53 -14.08 94.11 -11.18
N ALA A 54 -14.11 94.87 -10.09
CA ALA A 54 -13.50 94.46 -8.83
C ALA A 54 -14.14 93.21 -8.24
N GLY A 55 -15.47 93.05 -8.37
CA GLY A 55 -16.19 91.85 -7.98
C GLY A 55 -15.75 90.61 -8.77
N TRP A 56 -15.72 90.72 -10.10
CA TRP A 56 -15.26 89.66 -10.99
C TRP A 56 -13.79 89.30 -10.76
N LYS A 57 -12.93 90.32 -10.56
CA LYS A 57 -11.51 90.12 -10.26
C LYS A 57 -11.32 89.33 -8.97
N ARG A 58 -11.99 89.72 -7.88
CA ARG A 58 -11.94 88.98 -6.60
C ARG A 58 -12.44 87.54 -6.76
N LYS A 59 -13.50 87.32 -7.54
CA LYS A 59 -14.02 85.98 -7.81
C LYS A 59 -13.00 85.14 -8.57
N ALA A 60 -12.43 85.68 -9.65
CA ALA A 60 -11.40 85.00 -10.44
C ALA A 60 -10.15 84.67 -9.61
N GLU A 61 -9.70 85.59 -8.75
CA GLU A 61 -8.58 85.35 -7.83
C GLU A 61 -8.90 84.26 -6.80
N SER A 62 -10.12 84.24 -6.25
CA SER A 62 -10.54 83.19 -5.30
C SER A 62 -10.65 81.81 -5.95
N GLU A 63 -11.18 81.72 -7.17
CA GLU A 63 -11.26 80.48 -7.94
C GLU A 63 -9.86 79.99 -8.35
N ALA A 64 -8.96 80.90 -8.74
CA ALA A 64 -7.57 80.57 -9.04
C ALA A 64 -6.82 80.05 -7.80
N ALA A 65 -7.08 80.62 -6.61
CA ALA A 65 -6.51 80.14 -5.37
C ALA A 65 -7.01 78.73 -5.03
N LEU A 66 -8.32 78.46 -5.13
CA LEU A 66 -8.89 77.13 -4.91
C LEU A 66 -8.31 76.09 -5.88
N LEU A 67 -8.23 76.41 -7.18
CA LEU A 67 -7.63 75.52 -8.18
C LEU A 67 -6.15 75.25 -7.89
N SER A 68 -5.40 76.23 -7.37
CA SER A 68 -4.01 76.04 -6.96
C SER A 68 -3.90 75.07 -5.78
N GLU A 69 -4.75 75.24 -4.76
CA GLU A 69 -4.80 74.34 -3.61
C GLU A 69 -5.21 72.91 -3.99
N GLU A 70 -6.25 72.75 -4.82
CA GLU A 70 -6.67 71.44 -5.31
C GLU A 70 -5.56 70.76 -6.12
N ARG A 71 -4.89 71.48 -7.01
CA ARG A 71 -3.74 70.95 -7.76
C ARG A 71 -2.60 70.52 -6.84
N LYS A 72 -2.35 71.25 -5.75
CA LYS A 72 -1.36 70.88 -4.74
C LYS A 72 -1.75 69.59 -4.04
N ARG A 73 -3.00 69.49 -3.54
CA ARG A 73 -3.52 68.28 -2.88
C ARG A 73 -3.48 67.07 -3.80
N TRP A 74 -3.86 67.24 -5.07
CA TRP A 74 -3.77 66.18 -6.07
C TRP A 74 -2.35 65.67 -6.28
N ARG A 75 -1.35 66.56 -6.37
CA ARG A 75 0.05 66.15 -6.46
C ARG A 75 0.50 65.37 -5.23
N GLU A 76 0.17 65.83 -4.04
CA GLU A 76 0.53 65.15 -2.78
C GLU A 76 -0.09 63.74 -2.71
N ILE A 77 -1.36 63.58 -3.11
CA ILE A 77 -2.03 62.26 -3.16
C ILE A 77 -1.34 61.35 -4.18
N CYS A 78 -1.05 61.84 -5.39
CA CYS A 78 -0.36 61.07 -6.42
C CYS A 78 1.04 60.65 -5.98
N GLU A 79 1.79 61.51 -5.30
CA GLU A 79 3.12 61.21 -4.79
C GLU A 79 3.08 60.14 -3.68
N LYS A 80 2.10 60.24 -2.77
CA LYS A 80 1.88 59.23 -1.73
C LYS A 80 1.53 57.86 -2.33
N ASP A 81 0.55 57.80 -3.22
CA ASP A 81 0.15 56.55 -3.89
C ASP A 81 1.30 55.94 -4.71
N ASN A 82 2.08 56.77 -5.40
CA ASN A 82 3.26 56.30 -6.14
C ASN A 82 4.32 55.70 -5.20
N SER A 83 4.55 56.34 -4.05
CA SER A 83 5.50 55.86 -3.04
C SER A 83 5.05 54.53 -2.43
N GLU A 84 3.76 54.39 -2.10
CA GLU A 84 3.17 53.15 -1.61
C GLU A 84 3.27 52.03 -2.66
N LYS A 85 2.95 52.31 -3.92
CA LYS A 85 3.11 51.35 -5.03
C LYS A 85 4.55 50.92 -5.25
N MET A 86 5.52 51.82 -5.07
CA MET A 86 6.94 51.46 -5.13
C MET A 86 7.34 50.56 -3.95
N GLY A 87 6.85 50.87 -2.74
CA GLY A 87 7.03 50.02 -1.56
C GLY A 87 6.50 48.60 -1.78
N LEU A 88 5.26 48.47 -2.25
CA LEU A 88 4.65 47.17 -2.58
C LEU A 88 5.42 46.41 -3.65
N ARG A 89 5.90 47.09 -4.71
CA ARG A 89 6.74 46.46 -5.74
C ARG A 89 8.02 45.88 -5.15
N ASN A 90 8.67 46.60 -4.25
CA ASN A 90 9.88 46.12 -3.56
C ASN A 90 9.58 44.91 -2.66
N SER A 91 8.49 44.95 -1.89
CA SER A 91 8.04 43.81 -1.08
C SER A 91 7.71 42.57 -1.92
N ILE A 92 7.03 42.74 -3.05
CA ILE A 92 6.73 41.65 -3.99
C ILE A 92 8.03 41.04 -4.52
N ASN A 93 9.01 41.86 -4.93
CA ASN A 93 10.28 41.36 -5.43
C ASN A 93 11.07 40.61 -4.36
N ASN A 94 11.08 41.09 -3.12
CA ASN A 94 11.72 40.40 -2.00
C ASN A 94 11.04 39.04 -1.73
N LEU A 95 9.71 39.01 -1.68
CA LEU A 95 8.96 37.77 -1.47
C LEU A 95 9.19 36.76 -2.60
N LYS A 96 9.24 37.22 -3.87
CA LYS A 96 9.61 36.36 -5.00
C LYS A 96 11.00 35.75 -4.83
N ALA A 97 12.00 36.55 -4.46
CA ALA A 97 13.35 36.05 -4.19
C ALA A 97 13.38 35.03 -3.04
N LYS A 98 12.61 35.27 -1.97
CA LYS A 98 12.50 34.33 -0.84
C LYS A 98 11.80 33.03 -1.25
N ILE A 99 10.77 33.09 -2.09
CA ILE A 99 10.10 31.90 -2.63
C ILE A 99 11.07 31.06 -3.45
N GLU A 100 11.86 31.66 -4.35
CA GLU A 100 12.83 30.91 -5.15
C GLU A 100 13.93 30.30 -4.29
N LYS A 101 14.41 31.01 -3.26
CA LYS A 101 15.35 30.46 -2.27
C LYS A 101 14.76 29.26 -1.53
N LEU A 102 13.54 29.39 -1.00
CA LEU A 102 12.86 28.32 -0.27
C LEU A 102 12.54 27.10 -1.15
N LYS A 103 12.22 27.31 -2.44
CA LYS A 103 12.05 26.21 -3.39
C LYS A 103 13.34 25.41 -3.55
N LYS A 104 14.48 26.08 -3.70
CA LYS A 104 15.78 25.42 -3.79
C LYS A 104 16.11 24.65 -2.50
N GLU A 105 15.95 25.27 -1.34
CA GLU A 105 16.16 24.61 -0.05
C GLU A 105 15.23 23.40 0.14
N LYS A 106 13.97 23.49 -0.31
CA LYS A 106 13.03 22.36 -0.28
C LYS A 106 13.52 21.19 -1.13
N THR A 107 13.97 21.45 -2.36
CA THR A 107 14.49 20.38 -3.23
C THR A 107 15.76 19.73 -2.67
N GLU A 108 16.64 20.52 -2.04
CA GLU A 108 17.85 19.99 -1.38
C GLU A 108 17.50 19.17 -0.14
N ALA A 109 16.54 19.61 0.67
CA ALA A 109 16.06 18.88 1.84
C ALA A 109 15.34 17.58 1.48
N GLU A 110 14.52 17.57 0.41
CA GLU A 110 13.88 16.36 -0.11
C GLU A 110 14.93 15.36 -0.61
N ALA A 111 15.94 15.82 -1.37
CA ALA A 111 17.03 14.96 -1.81
C ALA A 111 17.83 14.35 -0.64
N ALA A 112 18.16 15.16 0.37
CA ALA A 112 18.87 14.68 1.57
C ALA A 112 18.02 13.69 2.38
N HIS A 113 16.70 13.91 2.45
CA HIS A 113 15.78 13.00 3.13
C HIS A 113 15.69 11.65 2.40
N ASP A 114 15.59 11.65 1.07
CA ASP A 114 15.54 10.42 0.28
C ASP A 114 16.85 9.63 0.33
N GLU A 115 18.00 10.32 0.32
CA GLU A 115 19.31 9.69 0.53
C GLU A 115 19.43 9.06 1.92
N ALA A 116 18.99 9.76 2.97
CA ALA A 116 18.96 9.24 4.33
C ALA A 116 18.04 8.01 4.46
N ARG A 117 16.86 8.04 3.81
CA ARG A 117 15.94 6.89 3.76
C ARG A 117 16.60 5.70 3.06
N SER A 118 17.21 5.90 1.90
CA SER A 118 17.94 4.84 1.17
C SER A 118 19.09 4.27 2.00
N HIS A 119 19.83 5.11 2.72
CA HIS A 119 20.92 4.66 3.58
C HIS A 119 20.42 3.82 4.76
N ARG A 120 19.30 4.22 5.38
CA ARG A 120 18.65 3.45 6.43
C ARG A 120 18.21 2.08 5.93
N GLU A 121 17.49 2.02 4.81
CA GLU A 121 17.01 0.76 4.23
C GLU A 121 18.16 -0.20 3.89
N ARG A 122 19.26 0.32 3.32
CA ARG A 122 20.48 -0.47 3.09
C ARG A 122 21.16 -0.94 4.37
N SER A 123 21.00 -0.23 5.49
CA SER A 123 21.52 -0.67 6.79
C SER A 123 20.66 -1.80 7.35
N GLU A 124 19.34 -1.62 7.34
CA GLU A 124 18.37 -2.61 7.80
C GLU A 124 18.49 -3.92 7.00
N GLN A 125 18.65 -3.85 5.68
CA GLN A 125 18.89 -5.06 4.85
C GLN A 125 20.18 -5.80 5.24
N ARG A 126 21.27 -5.07 5.54
CA ARG A 126 22.53 -5.68 6.00
C ARG A 126 22.38 -6.34 7.36
N GLU A 127 21.64 -5.72 8.27
CA GLU A 127 21.32 -6.29 9.59
C GLU A 127 20.48 -7.55 9.46
N VAL A 128 19.40 -7.52 8.67
CA VAL A 128 18.55 -8.69 8.39
C VAL A 128 19.36 -9.83 7.77
N GLN A 129 20.23 -9.54 6.79
CA GLN A 129 21.09 -10.54 6.20
C GLN A 129 22.04 -11.17 7.24
N THR A 130 22.61 -10.35 8.12
CA THR A 130 23.49 -10.82 9.20
C THR A 130 22.73 -11.71 10.19
N CYS A 131 21.53 -11.31 10.61
CA CYS A 131 20.66 -12.11 11.47
C CYS A 131 20.26 -13.44 10.81
N ALA A 132 19.95 -13.43 9.51
CA ALA A 132 19.64 -14.65 8.77
C ALA A 132 20.84 -15.61 8.72
N THR A 133 22.05 -15.10 8.45
CA THR A 133 23.27 -15.92 8.50
C THR A 133 23.51 -16.47 9.91
N LEU A 134 23.33 -15.67 10.96
CA LEU A 134 23.49 -16.14 12.34
C LEU A 134 22.46 -17.22 12.70
N ALA A 135 21.21 -17.08 12.26
CA ALA A 135 20.18 -18.10 12.49
C ALA A 135 20.55 -19.45 11.85
N LEU A 136 21.09 -19.44 10.62
CA LEU A 136 21.59 -20.65 9.97
C LEU A 136 22.75 -21.29 10.75
N ARG A 137 23.68 -20.48 11.25
CA ARG A 137 24.81 -20.97 12.07
C ARG A 137 24.34 -21.54 13.40
N ASN A 138 23.34 -20.94 14.05
CA ASN A 138 22.78 -21.48 15.28
C ASN A 138 22.11 -22.84 15.03
N LYS A 139 21.39 -22.99 13.93
CA LYS A 139 20.81 -24.29 13.53
C LYS A 139 21.90 -25.35 13.29
N GLU A 140 22.98 -24.99 12.59
CA GLU A 140 24.14 -25.88 12.39
C GLU A 140 24.78 -26.29 13.73
N ILE A 141 24.91 -25.35 14.69
CA ILE A 141 25.41 -25.64 16.04
C ILE A 141 24.46 -26.59 16.80
N GLU A 142 23.14 -26.38 16.71
CA GLU A 142 22.15 -27.25 17.34
C GLU A 142 22.24 -28.69 16.78
N GLU A 143 22.31 -28.83 15.44
CA GLU A 143 22.47 -30.12 14.77
C GLU A 143 23.79 -30.83 15.17
N LEU A 144 24.91 -30.10 15.18
CA LEU A 144 26.21 -30.64 15.61
C LEU A 144 26.20 -31.03 17.10
N THR A 145 25.49 -30.27 17.94
CA THR A 145 25.35 -30.59 19.37
C THR A 145 24.55 -31.87 19.58
N SER A 146 23.47 -32.07 18.81
CA SER A 146 22.69 -33.32 18.83
C SER A 146 23.54 -34.52 18.41
N LEU A 147 24.28 -34.41 17.29
CA LEU A 147 25.15 -35.49 16.80
C LEU A 147 26.25 -35.86 17.80
N LEU A 148 26.83 -34.88 18.49
CA LEU A 148 27.81 -35.14 19.54
C LEU A 148 27.20 -35.88 20.73
N SER A 149 26.00 -35.50 21.15
CA SER A 149 25.24 -36.20 22.21
C SER A 149 24.97 -37.66 21.83
N ASP A 150 24.50 -37.91 20.60
CA ASP A 150 24.24 -39.26 20.09
C ASP A 150 25.54 -40.08 20.02
N GLN A 151 26.65 -39.45 19.63
CA GLN A 151 27.96 -40.09 19.60
C GLN A 151 28.44 -40.45 21.02
N GLU A 152 28.21 -39.60 22.01
CA GLU A 152 28.54 -39.89 23.41
C GLU A 152 27.68 -41.04 23.96
N GLN A 153 26.39 -41.07 23.65
CA GLN A 153 25.49 -42.16 24.02
C GLN A 153 25.92 -43.50 23.40
N THR A 154 26.16 -43.53 22.08
CA THR A 154 26.59 -44.76 21.40
C THR A 154 27.94 -45.28 21.90
N LYS A 155 28.87 -44.39 22.28
CA LYS A 155 30.13 -44.79 22.94
C LYS A 155 29.88 -45.42 24.32
N ALA A 156 28.97 -44.86 25.11
CA ALA A 156 28.60 -45.43 26.41
C ALA A 156 27.96 -46.82 26.26
N GLU A 157 27.06 -46.99 25.29
CA GLU A 157 26.43 -48.27 24.95
C GLU A 157 27.47 -49.30 24.49
N LEU A 158 28.42 -48.90 23.63
CA LEU A 158 29.49 -49.77 23.15
C LEU A 158 30.41 -50.24 24.29
N GLU A 159 30.79 -49.34 25.20
CA GLU A 159 31.59 -49.72 26.37
C GLU A 159 30.81 -50.61 27.36
N SER A 160 29.48 -50.45 27.45
CA SER A 160 28.61 -51.39 28.19
C SER A 160 28.60 -52.78 27.53
N ALA A 161 28.30 -52.85 26.24
CA ALA A 161 28.25 -54.09 25.48
C ALA A 161 29.59 -54.85 25.51
N LYS A 162 30.71 -54.12 25.51
CA LYS A 162 32.04 -54.70 25.65
C LYS A 162 32.26 -55.36 27.01
N LYS A 163 31.75 -54.75 28.10
CA LYS A 163 31.77 -55.36 29.44
C LYS A 163 30.90 -56.62 29.49
N ASP A 164 29.70 -56.57 28.91
CA ASP A 164 28.79 -57.72 28.85
C ASP A 164 29.40 -58.88 28.07
N LEU A 165 30.00 -58.61 26.91
CA LEU A 165 30.69 -59.61 26.09
C LEU A 165 31.91 -60.19 26.81
N GLN A 166 32.64 -59.38 27.59
CA GLN A 166 33.72 -59.89 28.43
C GLN A 166 33.20 -60.82 29.53
N LEU A 167 32.07 -60.49 30.14
CA LEU A 167 31.41 -61.31 31.16
C LEU A 167 30.92 -62.63 30.57
N GLU A 168 30.29 -62.59 29.39
CA GLU A 168 29.87 -63.77 28.64
C GLU A 168 31.07 -64.64 28.26
N ARG A 169 32.20 -64.06 27.81
CA ARG A 169 33.42 -64.83 27.54
C ARG A 169 33.94 -65.55 28.78
N VAL A 170 33.89 -64.91 29.95
CA VAL A 170 34.29 -65.54 31.23
C VAL A 170 33.34 -66.67 31.59
N GLU A 171 32.03 -66.47 31.49
CA GLU A 171 31.04 -67.53 31.75
C GLU A 171 31.15 -68.66 30.73
N LYS A 172 31.32 -68.38 29.44
CA LYS A 172 31.56 -69.38 28.41
C LYS A 172 32.83 -70.18 28.67
N ALA A 173 33.92 -69.55 29.12
CA ALA A 173 35.14 -70.27 29.50
C ALA A 173 34.90 -71.20 30.69
N LYS A 174 34.09 -70.76 31.66
CA LYS A 174 33.69 -71.54 32.84
C LYS A 174 32.74 -72.68 32.49
N THR A 175 31.76 -72.47 31.60
CA THR A 175 30.90 -73.54 31.08
C THR A 175 31.67 -74.50 30.21
N SER A 176 32.64 -74.04 29.40
CA SER A 176 33.51 -74.90 28.59
C SER A 176 34.43 -75.74 29.47
N ARG A 177 34.90 -75.20 30.60
CA ARG A 177 35.65 -75.97 31.62
C ARG A 177 34.77 -77.04 32.26
N ARG A 178 33.55 -76.68 32.67
CA ARG A 178 32.54 -77.65 33.16
C ARG A 178 32.19 -78.69 32.10
N LEU A 179 32.09 -78.29 30.83
CA LEU A 179 31.79 -79.17 29.71
C LEU A 179 32.97 -80.10 29.42
N ALA A 180 34.21 -79.66 29.58
CA ALA A 180 35.40 -80.52 29.49
C ALA A 180 35.46 -81.52 30.66
N GLU A 181 35.15 -81.07 31.88
CA GLU A 181 35.02 -81.93 33.07
C GLU A 181 33.86 -82.94 32.91
N THR A 182 32.73 -82.53 32.33
CA THR A 182 31.61 -83.44 32.02
C THR A 182 31.86 -84.29 30.78
N LYS A 183 32.67 -83.84 29.81
CA LYS A 183 33.06 -84.62 28.62
C LYS A 183 34.04 -85.73 29.00
N GLU A 184 34.95 -85.47 29.94
CA GLU A 184 35.78 -86.50 30.58
C GLU A 184 34.92 -87.51 31.37
N GLN A 185 33.78 -87.07 31.93
CA GLN A 185 32.78 -87.96 32.54
C GLN A 185 31.80 -88.62 31.55
N LEU A 186 31.64 -88.11 30.33
CA LEU A 186 30.69 -88.57 29.30
C LEU A 186 31.37 -89.40 28.19
N GLU A 187 32.70 -89.37 28.08
CA GLU A 187 33.49 -90.35 27.30
C GLU A 187 33.37 -91.78 27.89
N ASN A 188 32.69 -91.92 29.04
CA ASN A 188 32.32 -93.16 29.71
C ASN A 188 30.84 -93.58 29.55
N SER A 189 30.04 -92.96 28.68
CA SER A 189 28.64 -93.41 28.47
C SER A 189 28.15 -93.24 27.01
N GLU A 190 27.61 -94.35 26.54
CA GLU A 190 27.13 -94.76 25.21
C GLU A 190 26.24 -93.81 24.37
N THR A 191 26.43 -93.98 23.05
CA THR A 191 25.50 -94.05 21.89
C THR A 191 24.09 -93.43 21.89
N ALA A 192 23.88 -92.66 20.80
CA ALA A 192 22.74 -92.64 19.86
C ALA A 192 21.37 -92.12 20.31
N GLN A 193 20.90 -91.04 19.66
CA GLN A 193 19.77 -91.14 18.73
C GLN A 193 19.64 -89.91 17.82
N VAL A 194 19.34 -90.19 16.55
CA VAL A 194 18.81 -89.29 15.53
C VAL A 194 17.32 -89.57 15.45
N THR A 195 16.46 -88.56 15.65
CA THR A 195 15.06 -88.55 15.18
C THR A 195 14.53 -87.12 15.09
N GLU A 196 15.12 -86.27 14.25
CA GLU A 196 14.61 -84.90 14.01
C GLU A 196 14.90 -84.38 12.58
N GLU A 197 15.07 -85.26 11.58
CA GLU A 197 15.32 -84.84 10.18
C GLU A 197 14.09 -84.95 9.26
N SER A 198 13.02 -85.65 9.67
CA SER A 198 11.77 -85.75 8.88
C SER A 198 10.85 -84.53 9.06
N LEU A 199 10.79 -83.94 10.27
CA LEU A 199 10.02 -82.70 10.53
C LEU A 199 10.66 -81.46 9.88
N VAL A 200 11.99 -81.45 9.74
CA VAL A 200 12.76 -80.34 9.19
C VAL A 200 12.54 -80.18 7.68
N GLU A 201 12.30 -81.28 6.96
CA GLU A 201 12.05 -81.21 5.51
C GLU A 201 10.63 -80.72 5.19
N THR A 202 9.62 -81.11 5.98
CA THR A 202 8.25 -80.56 5.90
C THR A 202 8.23 -79.07 6.25
N LEU A 203 8.90 -78.67 7.34
CA LEU A 203 9.05 -77.25 7.74
C LEU A 203 9.80 -76.42 6.68
N LYS A 204 10.81 -76.98 6.02
CA LYS A 204 11.51 -76.32 4.92
C LYS A 204 10.60 -76.10 3.70
N GLY A 205 9.78 -77.09 3.34
CA GLY A 205 8.80 -76.97 2.26
C GLY A 205 7.78 -75.86 2.52
N ASP A 206 7.19 -75.85 3.73
CA ASP A 206 6.21 -74.83 4.12
C ASP A 206 6.83 -73.44 4.24
N MET A 207 8.07 -73.33 4.75
CA MET A 207 8.82 -72.07 4.79
C MET A 207 9.16 -71.55 3.39
N LEU A 208 9.51 -72.43 2.44
CA LEU A 208 9.83 -72.05 1.06
C LEU A 208 8.58 -71.57 0.31
N TRP A 209 7.44 -72.25 0.49
CA TRP A 209 6.15 -71.85 -0.07
C TRP A 209 5.68 -70.51 0.50
N MET A 210 5.74 -70.33 1.82
CA MET A 210 5.43 -69.07 2.49
C MET A 210 6.30 -67.89 1.99
N LYS A 211 7.58 -68.14 1.71
CA LYS A 211 8.50 -67.11 1.22
C LYS A 211 8.19 -66.67 -0.22
N HIS A 212 7.78 -67.59 -1.09
CA HIS A 212 7.56 -67.30 -2.51
C HIS A 212 6.12 -66.87 -2.82
N HIS A 213 5.11 -67.45 -2.18
CA HIS A 213 3.72 -67.30 -2.61
C HIS A 213 2.87 -66.47 -1.64
N ARG A 214 3.07 -66.60 -0.33
CA ARG A 214 2.19 -65.96 0.66
C ARG A 214 2.22 -64.43 0.61
N ILE A 215 3.41 -63.83 0.63
CA ILE A 215 3.52 -62.35 0.66
C ILE A 215 3.00 -61.75 -0.65
N ILE A 216 3.27 -62.41 -1.78
CA ILE A 216 2.87 -61.95 -3.10
C ILE A 216 1.36 -62.08 -3.28
N ASN A 217 0.75 -63.21 -2.91
CA ASN A 217 -0.69 -63.44 -3.09
C ASN A 217 -1.54 -62.57 -2.16
N VAL A 218 -1.10 -62.35 -0.92
CA VAL A 218 -1.74 -61.41 0.01
C VAL A 218 -1.66 -59.97 -0.52
N ALA A 219 -0.48 -59.55 -1.00
CA ALA A 219 -0.31 -58.22 -1.57
C ALA A 219 -1.15 -58.01 -2.84
N ASN A 220 -1.17 -58.98 -3.76
CA ASN A 220 -1.98 -58.94 -4.98
C ASN A 220 -3.48 -58.88 -4.65
N SER A 221 -3.94 -59.65 -3.67
CA SER A 221 -5.36 -59.65 -3.28
C SER A 221 -5.81 -58.37 -2.59
N VAL A 222 -4.91 -57.68 -1.89
CA VAL A 222 -5.15 -56.35 -1.31
C VAL A 222 -5.14 -55.28 -2.40
N LEU A 223 -4.15 -55.31 -3.29
CA LEU A 223 -3.97 -54.31 -4.34
C LEU A 223 -5.04 -54.42 -5.45
N ASN A 224 -5.58 -55.61 -5.70
CA ASN A 224 -6.65 -55.83 -6.68
C ASN A 224 -8.05 -55.83 -6.04
N SER A 225 -8.19 -55.33 -4.82
CA SER A 225 -9.50 -55.24 -4.16
C SER A 225 -10.32 -54.12 -4.78
N ILE A 226 -11.52 -54.48 -5.29
CA ILE A 226 -12.47 -53.51 -5.84
C ILE A 226 -12.90 -52.46 -4.80
N ASP A 227 -12.97 -52.84 -3.54
CA ASP A 227 -13.35 -51.94 -2.43
C ASP A 227 -12.24 -50.91 -2.18
N LEU A 228 -10.97 -51.33 -2.26
CA LEU A 228 -9.83 -50.42 -2.18
C LEU A 228 -9.81 -49.47 -3.38
N ASP A 229 -9.98 -49.98 -4.60
CA ASP A 229 -9.99 -49.18 -5.82
C ASP A 229 -11.12 -48.13 -5.80
N GLN A 230 -12.34 -48.52 -5.45
CA GLN A 230 -13.48 -47.61 -5.37
C GLN A 230 -13.28 -46.54 -4.30
N THR A 231 -12.77 -46.93 -3.13
CA THR A 231 -12.55 -46.00 -2.01
C THR A 231 -11.44 -45.00 -2.34
N VAL A 232 -10.34 -45.46 -2.96
CA VAL A 232 -9.24 -44.60 -3.40
C VAL A 232 -9.70 -43.67 -4.54
N ALA A 233 -10.47 -44.17 -5.51
CA ALA A 233 -11.02 -43.34 -6.58
C ALA A 233 -11.95 -42.24 -6.03
N ASN A 234 -12.82 -42.57 -5.09
CA ASN A 234 -13.70 -41.60 -4.43
C ASN A 234 -12.89 -40.56 -3.63
N LEU A 235 -11.86 -41.01 -2.90
CA LEU A 235 -10.96 -40.12 -2.16
C LEU A 235 -10.22 -39.15 -3.09
N MET A 236 -9.72 -39.62 -4.24
CA MET A 236 -9.05 -38.76 -5.22
C MET A 236 -9.99 -37.71 -5.82
N VAL A 237 -11.21 -38.10 -6.20
CA VAL A 237 -12.20 -37.17 -6.78
C VAL A 237 -12.61 -36.11 -5.75
N THR A 238 -12.90 -36.52 -4.52
CA THR A 238 -13.29 -35.58 -3.45
C THR A 238 -12.14 -34.65 -3.05
N ALA A 239 -10.91 -35.15 -2.97
CA ALA A 239 -9.73 -34.33 -2.71
C ALA A 239 -9.47 -33.31 -3.82
N HIS A 240 -9.62 -33.73 -5.08
CA HIS A 240 -9.49 -32.83 -6.23
C HIS A 240 -10.53 -31.71 -6.19
N ASN A 241 -11.79 -32.03 -5.89
CA ASN A 241 -12.86 -31.04 -5.81
C ASN A 241 -12.66 -30.07 -4.64
N ASP A 242 -12.23 -30.57 -3.48
CA ASP A 242 -11.91 -29.72 -2.32
C ASP A 242 -10.75 -28.75 -2.64
N GLY A 243 -9.67 -29.25 -3.23
CA GLY A 243 -8.56 -28.42 -3.69
C GLY A 243 -8.97 -27.38 -4.74
N TYR A 244 -9.88 -27.73 -5.67
CA TYR A 244 -10.43 -26.77 -6.63
C TYR A 244 -11.22 -25.67 -5.93
N THR A 245 -12.06 -26.00 -4.93
CA THR A 245 -12.83 -25.00 -4.16
C THR A 245 -11.89 -24.04 -3.44
N GLN A 246 -10.85 -24.57 -2.78
CA GLN A 246 -9.87 -23.77 -2.06
C GLN A 246 -9.11 -22.85 -3.01
N GLY A 247 -8.58 -23.38 -4.12
CA GLY A 247 -7.86 -22.59 -5.12
C GLY A 247 -8.72 -21.49 -5.78
N TYR A 248 -9.98 -21.78 -6.07
CA TYR A 248 -10.92 -20.76 -6.58
C TYR A 248 -11.20 -19.66 -5.56
N THR A 249 -11.30 -20.02 -4.27
CA THR A 249 -11.51 -19.07 -3.18
C THR A 249 -10.31 -18.15 -3.03
N GLU A 250 -9.08 -18.69 -3.07
CA GLU A 250 -7.84 -17.90 -3.05
C GLU A 250 -7.76 -16.95 -4.26
N CYS A 251 -8.01 -17.44 -5.47
CA CYS A 251 -8.03 -16.60 -6.67
C CYS A 251 -9.09 -15.49 -6.58
N THR A 252 -10.29 -15.81 -6.08
CA THR A 252 -11.35 -14.82 -5.86
C THR A 252 -10.89 -13.73 -4.90
N GLN A 253 -10.25 -14.11 -3.79
CA GLN A 253 -9.69 -13.18 -2.83
C GLN A 253 -8.65 -12.25 -3.48
N HIS A 254 -7.70 -12.81 -4.24
CA HIS A 254 -6.66 -12.04 -4.93
C HIS A 254 -7.24 -11.06 -5.96
N VAL A 255 -8.26 -11.47 -6.72
CA VAL A 255 -8.95 -10.61 -7.70
C VAL A 255 -9.68 -9.46 -7.00
N ASN A 256 -10.40 -9.74 -5.92
CA ASN A 256 -11.09 -8.73 -5.13
C ASN A 256 -10.10 -7.72 -4.54
N ASP A 257 -8.97 -8.20 -4.01
CA ASP A 257 -7.95 -7.35 -3.42
C ASP A 257 -7.25 -6.46 -4.45
N ALA A 258 -6.94 -6.98 -5.64
CA ALA A 258 -6.24 -6.26 -6.70
C ALA A 258 -7.14 -5.28 -7.47
N LEU A 259 -8.37 -5.68 -7.81
CA LEU A 259 -9.27 -4.89 -8.67
C LEU A 259 -10.31 -4.08 -7.89
N LYS A 260 -10.44 -4.29 -6.57
CA LYS A 260 -11.44 -3.64 -5.72
C LYS A 260 -12.87 -3.85 -6.22
N VAL A 261 -13.17 -5.08 -6.62
CA VAL A 261 -14.49 -5.54 -7.05
C VAL A 261 -15.01 -6.59 -6.08
N ASP A 262 -16.32 -6.85 -6.10
CA ASP A 262 -16.97 -7.94 -5.36
C ASP A 262 -17.20 -9.14 -6.29
N TRP A 263 -16.13 -9.90 -6.55
CA TRP A 263 -16.21 -11.19 -7.23
C TRP A 263 -16.55 -12.27 -6.21
N ASP A 264 -17.56 -13.09 -6.52
CA ASP A 264 -18.00 -14.21 -5.68
C ASP A 264 -17.67 -15.56 -6.33
N ASN A 265 -17.98 -16.66 -5.62
CA ASN A 265 -17.76 -18.03 -6.10
C ASN A 265 -18.96 -18.60 -6.88
N ASN A 266 -19.97 -17.80 -7.24
CA ASN A 266 -21.17 -18.28 -7.96
C ASN A 266 -20.86 -18.87 -9.34
N ARG A 267 -19.69 -18.54 -9.90
CA ARG A 267 -19.21 -19.05 -11.20
C ARG A 267 -18.35 -20.31 -11.09
N SER A 268 -18.10 -20.82 -9.88
CA SER A 268 -17.37 -22.07 -9.68
C SER A 268 -18.18 -23.27 -10.17
N ALA A 269 -17.52 -24.23 -10.83
CA ALA A 269 -18.17 -25.47 -11.28
C ALA A 269 -18.74 -26.31 -10.12
N ILE A 270 -18.25 -26.07 -8.90
CA ILE A 270 -18.65 -26.75 -7.66
C ILE A 270 -19.30 -25.78 -6.67
N HIS A 271 -19.87 -24.67 -7.17
CA HIS A 271 -20.59 -23.73 -6.34
C HIS A 271 -21.77 -24.39 -5.60
N GLY A 272 -21.85 -24.15 -4.28
CA GLY A 272 -22.90 -24.69 -3.42
C GLY A 272 -22.72 -26.15 -3.00
N VAL A 273 -21.60 -26.79 -3.37
CA VAL A 273 -21.23 -28.13 -2.94
C VAL A 273 -20.27 -28.04 -1.75
N ASP A 274 -20.57 -28.76 -0.67
CA ASP A 274 -19.69 -28.87 0.49
C ASP A 274 -18.56 -29.89 0.22
N THR A 275 -17.53 -29.44 -0.50
CA THR A 275 -16.41 -30.30 -0.91
C THR A 275 -15.50 -30.68 0.25
N GLU A 276 -15.40 -29.82 1.27
CA GLU A 276 -14.60 -30.08 2.48
C GLU A 276 -15.20 -31.25 3.26
N ALA A 277 -16.52 -31.22 3.52
CA ALA A 277 -17.21 -32.31 4.20
C ALA A 277 -17.17 -33.60 3.38
N ALA A 278 -17.33 -33.51 2.05
CA ALA A 278 -17.24 -34.67 1.17
C ALA A 278 -15.85 -35.33 1.19
N HIS A 279 -14.78 -34.53 1.16
CA HIS A 279 -13.42 -35.03 1.27
C HIS A 279 -13.14 -35.63 2.66
N ALA A 280 -13.59 -34.97 3.73
CA ALA A 280 -13.47 -35.48 5.09
C ALA A 280 -14.18 -36.84 5.25
N ALA A 281 -15.39 -36.98 4.71
CA ALA A 281 -16.14 -38.23 4.74
C ALA A 281 -15.42 -39.36 3.96
N ALA A 282 -14.96 -39.08 2.74
CA ALA A 282 -14.22 -40.06 1.94
C ALA A 282 -12.90 -40.48 2.60
N LYS A 283 -12.21 -39.54 3.28
CA LYS A 283 -11.00 -39.84 4.04
C LYS A 283 -11.29 -40.72 5.26
N THR A 284 -12.41 -40.47 5.95
CA THR A 284 -12.85 -41.33 7.06
C THR A 284 -13.21 -42.73 6.56
N GLU A 285 -13.86 -42.85 5.41
CA GLU A 285 -14.17 -44.14 4.78
C GLU A 285 -12.89 -44.91 4.44
N TYR A 286 -11.92 -44.27 3.78
CA TYR A 286 -10.61 -44.87 3.47
C TYR A 286 -9.86 -45.35 4.71
N ASN A 287 -9.78 -44.52 5.75
CA ASN A 287 -9.05 -44.87 6.98
C ASN A 287 -9.69 -46.03 7.76
N ASN A 288 -10.99 -46.28 7.56
CA ASN A 288 -11.72 -47.35 8.23
C ASN A 288 -12.04 -48.52 7.28
N LEU A 289 -11.46 -48.53 6.08
CA LEU A 289 -11.71 -49.57 5.10
C LEU A 289 -11.21 -50.92 5.63
N ARG A 290 -12.12 -51.89 5.70
CA ARG A 290 -11.82 -53.28 6.01
C ARG A 290 -11.95 -54.11 4.75
N LEU A 291 -10.83 -54.67 4.31
CA LEU A 291 -10.81 -55.56 3.17
C LEU A 291 -11.12 -56.99 3.63
N PRO A 292 -12.08 -57.70 3.02
CA PRO A 292 -12.43 -59.06 3.40
C PRO A 292 -11.23 -60.03 3.42
N VAL A 293 -10.26 -59.82 2.53
CA VAL A 293 -9.02 -60.62 2.48
C VAL A 293 -8.18 -60.51 3.77
N MET A 294 -8.19 -59.34 4.43
CA MET A 294 -7.45 -59.17 5.68
C MET A 294 -8.08 -59.98 6.82
N ASP A 295 -9.41 -60.04 6.87
CA ASP A 295 -10.13 -60.84 7.86
C ASP A 295 -9.91 -62.35 7.63
N LEU A 296 -9.86 -62.80 6.36
CA LEU A 296 -9.54 -64.20 6.01
C LEU A 296 -8.09 -64.58 6.39
N VAL A 297 -7.12 -63.68 6.19
CA VAL A 297 -5.72 -63.91 6.59
C VAL A 297 -5.57 -63.98 8.11
N VAL A 298 -6.26 -63.11 8.84
CA VAL A 298 -6.25 -63.13 10.32
C VAL A 298 -6.86 -64.42 10.83
N ALA A 299 -8.00 -64.86 10.29
CA ALA A 299 -8.61 -66.14 10.64
C ALA A 299 -7.70 -67.33 10.34
N ALA A 300 -7.01 -67.33 9.19
CA ALA A 300 -6.08 -68.38 8.81
C ALA A 300 -4.87 -68.49 9.76
N LEU A 301 -4.44 -67.36 10.32
CA LEU A 301 -3.32 -67.29 11.26
C LEU A 301 -3.65 -67.77 12.68
N GLU A 302 -4.93 -67.87 13.03
CA GLU A 302 -5.38 -68.37 14.33
C GLU A 302 -5.44 -69.92 14.38
N SER A 303 -5.16 -70.60 13.27
CA SER A 303 -5.15 -72.05 13.15
C SER A 303 -3.81 -72.70 13.54
N ASP A 304 -3.90 -73.89 14.15
CA ASP A 304 -2.74 -74.77 14.42
C ASP A 304 -2.00 -75.21 13.13
N ASP A 305 -2.69 -75.20 11.99
CA ASP A 305 -2.14 -75.42 10.64
C ASP A 305 -2.46 -74.23 9.73
N PHE A 306 -1.86 -73.08 10.07
CA PHE A 306 -2.06 -71.83 9.34
C PHE A 306 -1.57 -71.89 7.88
N VAL A 307 -0.62 -72.77 7.56
CA VAL A 307 -0.08 -72.90 6.20
C VAL A 307 -1.11 -73.55 5.28
N ALA A 308 -1.77 -74.62 5.75
CA ALA A 308 -2.86 -75.25 5.00
C ALA A 308 -4.04 -74.29 4.77
N GLN A 309 -4.42 -73.51 5.80
CA GLN A 309 -5.52 -72.55 5.65
C GLN A 309 -5.17 -71.38 4.72
N LEU A 310 -3.92 -70.92 4.71
CA LEU A 310 -3.48 -69.89 3.75
C LEU A 310 -3.43 -70.43 2.31
N LYS A 311 -3.09 -71.70 2.11
CA LYS A 311 -3.18 -72.38 0.79
C LYS A 311 -4.63 -72.50 0.30
N GLU A 312 -5.60 -72.60 1.21
CA GLU A 312 -7.03 -72.62 0.87
C GLU A 312 -7.57 -71.23 0.50
N VAL A 313 -7.12 -70.18 1.21
CA VAL A 313 -7.49 -68.79 0.93
C VAL A 313 -6.82 -68.26 -0.35
N PHE A 314 -5.59 -68.69 -0.62
CA PHE A 314 -4.82 -68.33 -1.82
C PHE A 314 -4.36 -69.61 -2.52
N PRO A 315 -5.25 -70.28 -3.28
CA PRO A 315 -4.84 -71.43 -4.08
C PRO A 315 -3.76 -70.99 -5.07
N ASP A 316 -2.76 -71.84 -5.28
CA ASP A 316 -1.79 -71.62 -6.35
C ASP A 316 -2.58 -71.54 -7.67
N GLU A 317 -2.32 -70.49 -8.48
CA GLU A 317 -2.87 -70.42 -9.82
C GLU A 317 -2.45 -71.70 -10.56
N VAL A 318 -3.43 -72.45 -11.05
CA VAL A 318 -3.15 -73.58 -11.94
C VAL A 318 -2.54 -72.93 -13.18
N ASP A 319 -1.23 -73.12 -13.39
CA ASP A 319 -0.57 -72.77 -14.64
C ASP A 319 -1.27 -73.53 -15.77
N ASP A 320 -2.32 -72.95 -16.34
CA ASP A 320 -2.86 -73.31 -17.65
C ASP A 320 -1.91 -72.77 -18.74
N ASP A 321 -0.63 -73.10 -18.63
CA ASP A 321 0.36 -73.02 -19.70
C ASP A 321 0.66 -74.47 -20.19
N GLU A 322 -0.40 -75.19 -20.53
CA GLU A 322 -0.32 -76.24 -21.55
C GLU A 322 -0.75 -75.63 -22.90
N ASP A 323 0.09 -75.86 -23.91
CA ASP A 323 -0.12 -75.64 -25.35
C ASP A 323 0.20 -74.26 -25.94
N LEU A 324 1.51 -73.98 -26.10
CA LEU A 324 2.03 -73.39 -27.34
C LEU A 324 3.33 -74.11 -27.77
N GLU A 325 3.15 -75.18 -28.54
CA GLU A 325 4.14 -75.71 -29.50
C GLU A 325 4.37 -74.74 -30.67
#